data_AF-A0A535T331-F1
#
_entry.id   AF-A0A535T331-F1
#
_cell.length_a   1.000
_cell.length_b   1.000
_cell.length_c   1.000
_cell.angle_alpha   90.00
_cell.angle_beta   90.00
_cell.angle_gamma   90.00
#
_symmetry.space_group_name_H-M   'P 1'
#
loop_
_entity.id
_entity.type
_entity.pdbx_description
1 polymer ?
#
loop_
_entity_poly.entity_id
_entity_poly.type
_entity_poly.pdbx_seq_one_letter_code
_entity_poly.pdbx_strand_id
1 'polypeptide(L)' 'MNRIVHIGMLGSGFVADFYMDGLRDVPGTEVVANYSRSEERAREFGRKYDVPRQYT' A
#
# COMPACT_ATOMS: atom_id res chain seq x y z
N MET A 1 6.03 23.16 7.09
CA MET A 1 5.44 21.85 7.44
C MET A 1 5.45 20.99 6.19
N ASN A 2 6.17 19.86 6.17
CA ASN A 2 6.04 18.91 5.07
C ASN A 2 4.70 18.18 5.22
N ARG A 3 3.84 18.27 4.20
CA ARG A 3 2.56 17.56 4.15
C ARG A 3 2.82 16.10 3.79
N ILE A 4 2.25 15.15 4.53
CA ILE A 4 2.30 13.74 4.19
C ILE A 4 1.47 13.50 2.92
N VAL A 5 2.05 12.77 1.96
CA VAL A 5 1.38 12.31 0.75
C VAL A 5 0.80 10.92 1.01
N HIS A 6 -0.53 10.84 1.05
CA HIS A 6 -1.24 9.58 1.19
C HIS A 6 -1.44 8.92 -0.17
N ILE A 7 -1.09 7.65 -0.26
CA ILE A 7 -1.10 6.86 -1.50
C ILE A 7 -2.15 5.75 -1.39
N GLY A 8 -2.91 5.57 -2.46
CA GLY A 8 -3.75 4.39 -2.69
C GLY A 8 -3.09 3.48 -3.72
N MET A 9 -2.82 2.23 -3.37
CA MET A 9 -2.19 1.24 -4.24
C MET A 9 -3.24 0.44 -5.01
N LEU A 10 -3.21 0.49 -6.34
CA LEU A 10 -4.04 -0.37 -7.19
C LEU A 10 -3.23 -1.59 -7.63
N GLY A 11 -3.47 -2.72 -6.96
CA GLY A 11 -2.66 -3.92 -7.08
C GLY A 11 -2.12 -4.35 -5.72
N SER A 12 -2.08 -5.65 -5.48
CA SER A 12 -1.61 -6.25 -4.22
C SER A 12 -0.86 -7.54 -4.54
N GLY A 13 0.22 -7.39 -5.31
CA GLY A 13 1.03 -8.52 -5.77
C GLY A 13 2.47 -8.10 -5.96
N PHE A 14 3.25 -8.96 -6.61
CA PHE A 14 4.71 -8.86 -6.70
C PHE A 14 5.26 -7.46 -6.98
N VAL A 15 4.73 -6.74 -7.98
CA VAL A 15 5.23 -5.39 -8.30
C VAL A 15 4.91 -4.37 -7.20
N ALA A 16 3.75 -4.50 -6.53
CA ALA A 16 3.39 -3.63 -5.42
C ALA A 16 4.38 -3.80 -4.24
N ASP A 17 4.95 -4.98 -4.05
CA ASP A 17 5.96 -5.21 -3.01
C ASP A 17 7.23 -4.36 -3.24
N PHE A 18 7.72 -4.27 -4.49
CA PHE A 18 8.86 -3.40 -4.80
C PHE A 18 8.56 -1.93 -4.56
N TYR A 19 7.33 -1.48 -4.84
CA TYR A 19 6.93 -0.11 -4.53
C TYR A 19 6.91 0.13 -3.03
N MET A 20 6.41 -0.82 -2.22
CA MET A 20 6.45 -0.69 -0.77
C MET A 20 7.89 -0.62 -0.25
N ASP A 21 8.80 -1.44 -0.78
CA ASP A 21 10.20 -1.40 -0.39
C ASP A 21 10.85 -0.06 -0.77
N GLY A 22 10.62 0.45 -1.98
CA GLY A 22 11.15 1.75 -2.40
C GLY A 22 10.55 2.94 -1.64
N LEU A 23 9.27 2.89 -1.26
CA LEU A 23 8.62 3.96 -0.51
C LEU A 23 9.16 4.12 0.91
N ARG A 24 9.82 3.11 1.48
CA ARG A 24 10.51 3.24 2.79
C ARG A 24 11.60 4.32 2.76
N ASP A 25 12.18 4.57 1.59
CA ASP A 25 13.24 5.57 1.39
C ASP A 25 12.71 6.92 0.89
N VAL A 26 11.38 7.11 0.82
CA VAL A 26 10.74 8.35 0.37
C VAL A 26 10.04 9.03 1.55
N PRO A 27 10.69 10.01 2.22
CA PRO A 27 10.13 10.68 3.38
C PRO A 27 8.80 11.39 3.06
N GLY A 28 7.89 11.38 4.02
CA GLY A 28 6.60 12.08 3.89
C GLY A 28 5.61 11.37 2.97
N THR A 29 5.75 10.06 2.76
CA THR A 29 4.77 9.24 2.04
C THR A 29 4.21 8.15 2.94
N GLU A 30 2.94 7.80 2.72
CA GLU A 30 2.28 6.72 3.45
C GLU A 30 1.25 6.05 2.55
N VAL A 31 1.30 4.71 2.44
CA VAL A 31 0.28 3.95 1.73
C VAL A 31 -0.88 3.67 2.69
N VAL A 32 -2.01 4.33 2.44
CA VAL A 32 -3.17 4.29 3.35
C VAL A 32 -4.33 3.45 2.83
N ALA A 33 -4.22 2.95 1.59
CA ALA A 33 -5.22 2.11 0.98
C ALA A 33 -4.59 1.16 -0.05
N ASN A 34 -5.14 -0.05 -0.19
CA ASN A 34 -4.84 -0.94 -1.29
C ASN A 34 -6.10 -1.59 -1.86
N TYR A 35 -6.06 -1.90 -3.15
CA TYR A 35 -7.10 -2.60 -3.89
C TYR A 35 -6.53 -3.85 -4.56
N SER A 36 -7.30 -4.94 -4.57
CA SER A 36 -7.04 -6.12 -5.38
C SER A 36 -8.34 -6.74 -5.86
N ARG A 37 -8.36 -7.33 -7.07
CA ARG A 37 -9.50 -8.12 -7.57
C ARG A 37 -9.85 -9.34 -6.71
N SER A 38 -8.94 -9.72 -5.80
CA SER A 38 -9.14 -10.79 -4.82
C SER A 38 -9.10 -10.17 -3.43
N GLU A 39 -10.19 -10.34 -2.67
CA GLU A 39 -10.30 -9.86 -1.30
C GLU A 39 -9.20 -10.45 -0.40
N GLU A 40 -8.90 -11.73 -0.57
CA GLU A 40 -7.80 -12.42 0.12
C GLU A 40 -6.48 -11.68 -0.11
N ARG A 41 -6.11 -11.41 -1.36
CA ARG A 41 -4.89 -10.67 -1.68
C ARG A 41 -4.89 -9.25 -1.15
N ALA A 42 -6.04 -8.55 -1.19
CA ALA A 42 -6.14 -7.21 -0.62
C ALA A 42 -5.85 -7.24 0.89
N ARG A 43 -6.44 -8.20 1.61
CA ARG A 43 -6.25 -8.39 3.06
C ARG A 43 -4.84 -8.84 3.43
N GLU A 44 -4.26 -9.78 2.70
CA GLU A 44 -2.88 -10.23 2.93
C GLU A 44 -1.87 -9.11 2.75
N PHE A 45 -1.99 -8.35 1.66
CA PHE A 45 -1.13 -7.19 1.41
C PHE A 45 -1.32 -6.12 2.49
N GLY A 46 -2.57 -5.85 2.87
CA GLY A 46 -2.88 -4.91 3.93
C GLY A 46 -2.22 -5.28 5.27
N ARG A 47 -2.26 -6.55 5.65
CA ARG A 47 -1.59 -7.07 6.85
C ARG A 47 -0.06 -7.03 6.74
N LYS A 48 0.50 -7.37 5.57
CA LYS A 48 1.96 -7.43 5.35
C LYS A 48 2.63 -6.05 5.52
N TYR A 49 1.91 -4.98 5.18
CA TYR A 49 2.44 -3.62 5.11
C TYR A 49 1.70 -2.61 6.00
N ASP A 50 0.86 -3.08 6.92
CA ASP A 50 0.06 -2.26 7.83
C ASP A 50 -0.80 -1.19 7.14
N VAL A 51 -1.31 -1.49 5.95
CA VAL A 51 -2.21 -0.58 5.22
C VAL A 51 -3.58 -0.60 5.92
N PRO A 52 -4.19 0.54 6.28
CA PRO A 52 -5.41 0.56 7.09
C PRO A 52 -6.70 0.32 6.31
N ARG A 53 -6.68 0.37 4.97
CA ARG A 53 -7.90 0.24 4.14
C ARG A 53 -7.68 -0.71 2.97
N GLN A 54 -8.50 -1.76 2.91
CA GLN A 54 -8.48 -2.78 1.85
C GLN A 54 -9.78 -2.73 1.06
N TYR A 55 -9.67 -2.80 -0.27
CA TYR A 55 -10.81 -2.79 -1.20
C TYR A 55 -10.71 -3.95 -2.20
N THR A 56 -11.86 -4.33 -2.78
CA THR A 56 -12.00 -5.42 -3.79
C THR A 56 -12.93 -5.04 -4.92
#